data_AF-A0A803T2D9-F1
#
_entry.id   AF-A0A803T2D9-F1
#
_cell.length_a   1.000
_cell.length_b   1.000
_cell.length_c   1.000
_cell.angle_alpha   90.00
_cell.angle_beta   90.00
_cell.angle_gamma   90.00
#
_symmetry.space_group_name_H-M   'P 1'
#
loop_
_entity.id
_entity.type
_entity.pdbx_description
1 polymer ?
#
loop_
_entity_poly.entity_id
_entity_poly.type
_entity_poly.pdbx_seq_one_letter_code
_entity_poly.pdbx_strand_id
1 'polypeptide(L)'
;HACVKGLWTHNWAVGNVFDSAYEVIKLKGYTNWAIGLSVADLLETIMKNLCRVHPVSTMVKGMYGIENEVFLSLPCVLGSVGLTSVINQKPVFIQNSTLWAIMLGKH
;
A
#
# COMPACT_ATOMS: atom_id res chain seq x y z
N HIS A 1 19.58 5.97 -34.92
CA HIS A 1 18.65 4.83 -35.02
C HIS A 1 18.88 3.94 -33.80
N ALA A 2 18.07 4.10 -32.75
CA ALA A 2 17.86 3.18 -31.59
C ALA A 2 17.31 3.98 -30.39
N CYS A 3 16.22 4.71 -30.60
CA CYS A 3 15.37 5.24 -29.53
C CYS A 3 14.14 4.33 -29.42
N VAL A 4 14.33 3.06 -29.05
CA VAL A 4 13.23 2.12 -28.76
C VAL A 4 13.70 1.12 -27.69
N LYS A 5 13.76 1.53 -26.43
CA LYS A 5 13.63 0.64 -25.25
C LYS A 5 13.02 1.42 -24.06
N GLY A 6 11.95 2.17 -24.33
CA GLY A 6 11.08 2.72 -23.30
C GLY A 6 9.89 1.79 -23.09
N LEU A 7 10.04 0.74 -22.27
CA LEU A 7 8.96 0.02 -21.58
C LEU A 7 9.58 -1.10 -20.70
N TRP A 8 10.09 -0.77 -19.52
CA TRP A 8 10.48 -1.78 -18.53
C TRP A 8 10.04 -1.33 -17.13
N THR A 9 9.74 -2.33 -16.29
CA THR A 9 9.57 -2.32 -14.83
C THR A 9 8.21 -1.92 -14.24
N HIS A 10 7.20 -2.79 -14.36
CA HIS A 10 6.14 -2.87 -13.34
C HIS A 10 6.16 -4.21 -12.56
N ASN A 11 6.51 -5.34 -13.18
CA ASN A 11 6.51 -6.64 -12.49
C ASN A 11 7.76 -6.93 -11.64
N TRP A 12 8.92 -6.40 -12.02
CA TRP A 12 10.19 -6.73 -11.35
C TRP A 12 10.30 -6.11 -9.96
N ALA A 13 9.68 -4.94 -9.75
CA ALA A 13 9.70 -4.27 -8.46
C ALA A 13 8.93 -5.08 -7.40
N VAL A 14 7.78 -5.67 -7.76
CA VAL A 14 6.94 -6.38 -6.79
C VAL A 14 7.58 -7.70 -6.34
N GLY A 15 8.14 -8.48 -7.28
CA GLY A 15 8.84 -9.74 -6.94
C GLY A 15 10.06 -9.50 -6.05
N ASN A 16 10.90 -8.54 -6.43
CA ASN A 16 12.13 -8.26 -5.68
C ASN A 16 11.87 -7.70 -4.27
N VAL A 17 10.77 -6.97 -4.04
CA VAL A 17 10.46 -6.42 -2.71
C VAL A 17 10.14 -7.52 -1.70
N PHE A 18 9.42 -8.56 -2.12
CA PHE A 18 9.16 -9.73 -1.27
C PHE A 18 10.43 -10.52 -1.00
N ASP A 19 11.19 -10.83 -2.05
CA ASP A 19 12.42 -11.62 -1.92
C ASP A 19 13.46 -10.91 -1.02
N SER A 20 13.59 -9.59 -1.17
CA SER A 20 14.48 -8.77 -0.33
C SER A 20 14.05 -8.78 1.15
N ALA A 21 12.74 -8.75 1.43
CA ALA A 21 12.24 -8.81 2.80
C ALA A 21 12.58 -10.16 3.47
N TYR A 22 12.43 -11.27 2.73
CA TYR A 22 12.82 -12.60 3.21
C TYR A 22 14.33 -12.72 3.41
N GLU A 23 15.14 -12.12 2.55
CA GLU A 23 16.59 -12.12 2.66
C GLU A 23 17.07 -11.36 3.92
N VAL A 24 16.48 -10.20 4.23
CA VAL A 24 16.78 -9.44 5.47
C VAL A 24 16.45 -10.25 6.73
N ILE A 25 15.31 -10.97 6.73
CA ILE A 25 14.93 -11.84 7.84
C ILE A 25 15.95 -12.99 8.00
N LYS A 26 16.38 -13.59 6.89
CA LYS A 26 17.34 -14.70 6.87
C LYS A 26 18.75 -14.28 7.33
N LEU A 27 19.17 -13.05 7.00
CA LEU A 27 20.52 -12.55 7.32
C LEU A 27 20.62 -11.89 8.71
N LYS A 28 19.59 -11.14 9.15
CA LYS A 28 19.63 -10.38 10.40
C LYS A 28 18.70 -10.91 11.50
N GLY A 29 17.80 -11.84 11.19
CA GLY A 29 16.85 -12.41 12.15
C GLY A 29 15.70 -11.49 12.58
N TYR A 30 15.79 -10.17 12.32
CA TYR A 30 14.76 -9.18 12.68
C TYR A 30 14.68 -8.03 11.67
N THR A 31 13.47 -7.57 11.38
CA THR A 31 13.15 -6.41 10.52
C THR A 31 12.71 -5.20 11.37
N ASN A 32 13.62 -4.61 12.17
CA ASN A 32 13.22 -3.52 13.08
C ASN A 32 13.36 -2.08 12.50
N TRP A 33 14.44 -1.78 11.78
CA TRP A 33 14.75 -0.41 11.35
C TRP A 33 13.79 0.11 10.29
N ALA A 34 13.46 -0.72 9.29
CA ALA A 34 12.55 -0.33 8.22
C ALA A 34 11.14 -0.05 8.75
N ILE A 35 10.65 -0.87 9.69
CA ILE A 35 9.33 -0.68 10.30
C ILE A 35 9.33 0.58 11.17
N GLY A 36 10.37 0.77 11.99
CA GLY A 36 10.50 1.96 12.83
C GLY A 36 10.53 3.26 12.02
N LEU A 37 11.26 3.28 10.91
CA LEU A 37 11.33 4.45 10.03
C LEU A 37 9.99 4.73 9.35
N SER A 38 9.28 3.70 8.88
CA SER A 38 7.94 3.85 8.29
C SER A 38 6.93 4.41 9.30
N VAL A 39 6.97 3.95 10.56
CA VAL A 39 6.11 4.48 11.62
C VAL A 39 6.48 5.92 11.97
N ALA A 40 7.78 6.26 11.99
CA ALA A 40 8.23 7.61 12.25
C ALA A 40 7.77 8.59 11.15
N ASP A 41 7.81 8.20 9.88
CA ASP A 41 7.33 9.03 8.76
C ASP A 41 5.80 9.25 8.80
N LEU A 42 5.04 8.21 9.16
CA LEU A 42 3.61 8.33 9.44
C LEU A 42 3.32 9.29 10.58
N LEU A 43 4.03 9.14 11.71
CA LEU A 43 3.87 10.01 12.87
C LEU A 43 4.28 11.45 12.56
N GLU A 44 5.35 11.67 11.81
CA GLU A 44 5.76 13.01 11.39
C GLU A 44 4.67 13.69 10.57
N THR A 45 4.05 12.95 9.66
CA THR A 45 2.95 13.44 8.82
C THR A 45 1.75 13.88 9.66
N ILE A 46 1.37 13.08 10.65
CA ILE A 46 0.26 13.39 11.56
C ILE A 46 0.62 14.58 12.46
N MET A 47 1.76 14.51 13.14
CA MET A 47 2.18 15.52 14.12
C MET A 47 2.42 16.90 13.49
N LYS A 48 2.97 16.95 12.27
CA LYS A 48 3.22 18.20 11.54
C LYS A 48 2.09 18.60 10.59
N ASN A 49 0.97 17.84 10.58
CA ASN A 49 -0.17 18.07 9.69
C ASN A 49 0.23 18.27 8.23
N LEU A 50 1.11 17.41 7.71
CA LEU A 50 1.70 17.59 6.37
C LEU A 50 0.75 17.22 5.23
N CYS A 51 -0.42 16.63 5.52
CA CYS A 51 -1.40 16.18 4.53
C CYS A 51 -0.77 15.28 3.44
N ARG A 52 0.21 14.44 3.82
CA ARG A 52 0.88 13.52 2.89
C ARG A 52 0.03 12.29 2.64
N VAL A 53 0.21 11.71 1.47
CA VAL A 53 -0.42 10.46 1.05
C VAL A 53 0.42 9.30 1.53
N HIS A 54 -0.18 8.43 2.32
CA HIS A 54 0.45 7.19 2.80
C HIS A 54 -0.43 5.99 2.48
N PRO A 55 0.16 4.85 2.07
CA PRO A 55 -0.58 3.60 1.97
C PRO A 55 -0.87 3.08 3.37
N VAL A 56 -2.11 3.24 3.83
CA VAL A 56 -2.55 2.78 5.15
C VAL A 56 -3.77 1.88 5.03
N SER A 57 -3.88 0.93 5.95
CA SER A 57 -5.01 0.02 6.01
C SER A 57 -6.25 0.77 6.47
N THR A 58 -7.26 0.86 5.62
CA THR A 58 -8.51 1.58 5.87
C THR A 58 -9.72 0.68 5.68
N MET A 59 -10.75 0.94 6.47
CA MET A 59 -12.02 0.23 6.35
C MET A 59 -12.75 0.70 5.10
N VAL A 60 -12.99 -0.23 4.17
CA VAL A 60 -13.61 0.04 2.87
C VAL A 60 -15.09 -0.37 2.82
N LYS A 61 -15.74 -0.54 3.98
CA LYS A 61 -17.16 -0.89 4.06
C LYS A 61 -18.01 0.17 3.33
N GLY A 62 -18.82 -0.27 2.37
CA GLY A 62 -19.64 0.61 1.52
C GLY A 62 -18.87 1.30 0.39
N MET A 63 -17.55 1.10 0.28
CA MET A 63 -16.73 1.58 -0.83
C MET A 63 -16.59 0.47 -1.88
N TYR A 64 -16.58 0.84 -3.16
CA TYR A 64 -16.36 -0.10 -4.28
C TYR A 64 -17.34 -1.28 -4.36
N GLY A 65 -18.51 -1.18 -3.72
CA GLY A 65 -19.51 -2.27 -3.67
C GLY A 65 -19.17 -3.38 -2.67
N ILE A 66 -18.29 -3.12 -1.70
CA ILE A 66 -17.92 -4.07 -0.64
C ILE A 66 -18.83 -3.81 0.57
N GLU A 67 -19.75 -4.72 0.87
CA GLU A 67 -20.66 -4.61 2.02
C GLU A 67 -20.01 -5.11 3.33
N ASN A 68 -19.01 -5.96 3.20
CA ASN A 68 -18.30 -6.58 4.32
C ASN A 68 -17.30 -5.60 4.95
N GLU A 69 -17.04 -5.79 6.24
CA GLU A 69 -16.00 -5.06 6.96
C GLU A 69 -14.62 -5.60 6.58
N VAL A 70 -14.02 -4.96 5.58
CA VAL A 70 -12.71 -5.33 5.05
C VAL A 70 -11.77 -4.14 5.19
N PHE A 71 -10.52 -4.43 5.59
CA PHE A 71 -9.45 -3.45 5.68
C PHE A 71 -8.49 -3.62 4.50
N LEU A 72 -8.35 -2.56 3.69
CA LEU A 72 -7.48 -2.54 2.52
C LEU A 72 -6.42 -1.46 2.66
N SER A 73 -5.20 -1.77 2.23
CA SER A 73 -4.16 -0.75 2.06
C SER A 73 -4.51 0.12 0.87
N LEU A 74 -5.03 1.31 1.15
CA LEU A 74 -5.35 2.32 0.14
C LEU A 74 -4.49 3.56 0.39
N PRO A 75 -4.14 4.31 -0.67
CA PRO A 75 -3.47 5.58 -0.51
C PRO A 75 -4.43 6.57 0.17
N CYS A 76 -4.07 7.03 1.36
CA CYS A 76 -4.89 7.94 2.16
C CYS A 76 -4.12 9.18 2.56
N VAL A 77 -4.82 10.31 2.61
CA VAL A 77 -4.30 11.57 3.10
C VAL A 77 -4.36 11.56 4.62
N LEU A 78 -3.20 11.67 5.25
CA LEU A 78 -3.07 11.77 6.71
C LEU A 78 -2.80 13.22 7.12
N GLY A 79 -3.58 13.71 8.09
CA GLY A 79 -3.42 15.02 8.72
C GLY A 79 -3.31 14.89 10.24
N SER A 80 -3.41 16.01 10.96
CA SER A 80 -3.33 16.05 12.44
C SER A 80 -4.44 15.26 13.13
N VAL A 81 -5.57 15.07 12.46
CA VAL A 81 -6.72 14.28 12.93
C VAL A 81 -6.63 12.81 12.53
N GLY A 82 -5.53 12.38 11.92
CA GLY A 82 -5.35 11.03 11.37
C GLY A 82 -5.84 10.96 9.93
N LEU A 83 -6.78 10.04 9.64
CA LEU A 83 -7.31 9.83 8.29
C LEU A 83 -8.20 11.00 7.87
N THR A 84 -7.74 11.81 6.91
CA THR A 84 -8.51 12.96 6.40
C THR A 84 -9.33 12.59 5.17
N SER A 85 -8.74 11.84 4.23
CA SER A 85 -9.42 11.44 3.01
C SER A 85 -8.80 10.17 2.43
N VAL A 86 -9.61 9.33 1.81
CA VAL A 86 -9.15 8.16 1.06
C VAL A 86 -9.12 8.52 -0.42
N ILE A 87 -8.00 8.28 -1.09
CA ILE A 87 -7.90 8.56 -2.53
C ILE A 87 -8.72 7.51 -3.26
N ASN A 88 -9.79 7.97 -3.91
CA ASN A 88 -10.65 7.11 -4.69
C ASN A 88 -9.95 6.65 -5.97
N GLN A 89 -9.31 5.48 -5.94
CA GLN A 89 -8.77 4.84 -7.13
C GLN A 89 -9.90 4.27 -7.99
N LYS A 90 -9.68 4.18 -9.31
CA LYS A 90 -10.70 3.64 -10.22
C LYS A 90 -11.05 2.20 -9.82
N PRO A 91 -12.34 1.82 -9.71
CA PRO A 91 -12.76 0.48 -9.27
C PRO A 91 -12.19 -0.64 -10.14
N VAL A 92 -11.92 -0.38 -11.42
CA VAL A 92 -11.31 -1.35 -12.34
C VAL A 92 -9.92 -1.83 -11.88
N PHE A 93 -9.14 -0.99 -11.18
CA PHE A 93 -7.83 -1.37 -10.66
C PHE A 93 -7.95 -2.30 -9.44
N ILE A 94 -8.96 -2.05 -8.60
CA ILE A 94 -9.21 -2.85 -7.41
C ILE A 94 -9.80 -4.19 -7.84
N GLN A 95 -10.83 -4.19 -8.69
CA GLN A 95 -11.51 -5.41 -9.16
C GLN A 95 -10.61 -6.37 -9.94
N ASN A 96 -9.65 -5.86 -10.72
CA ASN A 96 -8.71 -6.69 -11.48
C ASN A 96 -7.49 -7.15 -10.66
N SER A 97 -7.39 -6.77 -9.38
CA SER A 97 -6.31 -7.23 -8.51
C SER A 97 -6.59 -8.62 -7.97
N THR A 98 -5.56 -9.48 -7.86
CA THR A 98 -5.66 -10.77 -7.16
C THR A 98 -6.11 -10.61 -5.70
N LEU A 99 -5.87 -9.44 -5.12
CA LEU A 99 -6.36 -9.06 -3.79
C LEU A 99 -7.89 -9.02 -3.74
N TRP A 100 -8.59 -8.62 -4.79
CA TRP A 100 -10.06 -8.58 -4.79
C TRP A 100 -10.69 -9.96 -4.68
N ALA A 101 -10.12 -10.96 -5.35
CA ALA A 101 -10.56 -12.36 -5.21
C ALA A 101 -10.34 -12.90 -3.80
N ILE A 102 -9.19 -12.60 -3.18
CA ILE A 102 -8.88 -12.99 -1.80
C ILE A 102 -9.81 -12.31 -0.79
N MET A 103 -10.11 -11.02 -0.99
CA MET A 103 -10.91 -10.20 -0.08
C MET A 103 -12.40 -10.58 -0.07
N LEU A 104 -12.92 -11.04 -1.21
CA LEU A 104 -14.31 -11.51 -1.31
C LEU A 104 -14.48 -12.97 -0.87
N GLY A 105 -13.41 -13.65 -0.46
CA GLY A 105 -13.46 -15.05 -0.04
C GLY A 105 -14.00 -15.99 -1.13
N LYS A 106 -13.96 -15.55 -2.41
CA LYS A 106 -14.36 -16.39 -3.53
C LYS A 106 -13.20 -17.35 -3.83
N HIS A 107 -13.25 -18.51 -3.20
CA HIS A 107 -12.72 -19.73 -3.80
C HIS A 107 -13.46 -20.05 -5.08
#